data_AF-A0A5J5F1C6-F1
#
_entry.id   AF-A0A5J5F1C6-F1
#
_cell.length_a   1.000
_cell.length_b   1.000
_cell.length_c   1.000
_cell.angle_alpha   90.00
_cell.angle_beta   90.00
_cell.angle_gamma   90.00
#
_symmetry.space_group_name_H-M   'P 1'
#
loop_
_entity.id
_entity.type
_entity.pdbx_description
1 polymer ?
#
loop_
_entity_poly.entity_id
_entity_poly.type
_entity_poly.pdbx_seq_one_letter_code
_entity_poly.pdbx_strand_id
1 'polypeptide(L)'
;MTSYTPAEHQAHAHLLQTVHANLEHTALWTSLTAHTTSTYPRPLLSGVPPAPIYVDPDADPNVPLPAASTQREWVLPVDLREKWSPKKMAQVFDSLPAGDWGVDAKGGLRKKRLLLAVVAEDSTVVYYFVHDGVVKPRQN
;
A
#
# COMPACT_ATOMS: atom_id res chain seq x y z
N MET A 1 -11.38 -20.19 -5.65
CA MET A 1 -12.26 -19.06 -5.99
C MET A 1 -13.10 -18.78 -4.76
N THR A 2 -12.73 -17.77 -3.98
CA THR A 2 -13.46 -17.42 -2.75
C THR A 2 -14.55 -16.44 -3.15
N SER A 3 -15.80 -16.90 -3.25
CA SER A 3 -16.94 -16.03 -3.51
C SER A 3 -17.20 -15.18 -2.27
N TYR A 4 -16.91 -13.88 -2.34
CA TYR A 4 -17.18 -12.93 -1.27
C TYR A 4 -18.68 -12.77 -1.02
N THR A 5 -19.07 -12.60 0.24
CA THR A 5 -20.48 -12.37 0.62
C THR A 5 -20.89 -10.92 0.32
N PRO A 6 -22.18 -10.60 0.11
CA PRO A 6 -22.64 -9.22 -0.14
C PRO A 6 -22.23 -8.22 0.95
N ALA A 7 -22.21 -8.66 2.22
CA ALA A 7 -21.80 -7.84 3.36
C ALA A 7 -20.30 -7.48 3.31
N GLU A 8 -19.44 -8.43 2.92
CA GLU A 8 -18.01 -8.18 2.74
C GLU A 8 -17.74 -7.20 1.59
N HIS A 9 -18.51 -7.29 0.49
CA HIS A 9 -18.40 -6.32 -0.60
C HIS A 9 -18.72 -4.89 -0.15
N GLN A 10 -19.79 -4.72 0.62
CA GLN A 10 -20.17 -3.41 1.16
C GLN A 10 -19.14 -2.87 2.16
N ALA A 11 -18.61 -3.73 3.04
CA ALA A 11 -17.56 -3.36 3.97
C ALA A 11 -16.28 -2.91 3.23
N HIS A 12 -15.84 -3.65 2.22
CA HIS A 12 -14.67 -3.28 1.42
C HIS A 12 -14.90 -1.98 0.63
N ALA A 13 -16.10 -1.75 0.10
CA ALA A 13 -16.44 -0.50 -0.58
C ALA A 13 -16.34 0.70 0.38
N HIS A 14 -16.84 0.54 1.61
CA HIS A 14 -16.74 1.58 2.63
C HIS A 14 -15.28 1.86 3.01
N LEU A 15 -14.49 0.82 3.30
CA LEU A 15 -13.06 0.97 3.61
C LEU A 15 -12.31 1.69 2.48
N LEU A 16 -12.58 1.31 1.23
CA LEU A 16 -11.96 1.93 0.06
C LEU A 16 -12.32 3.42 -0.05
N GLN A 17 -13.58 3.78 0.19
CA GLN A 17 -14.02 5.18 0.16
C GLN A 17 -13.37 5.99 1.29
N THR A 18 -13.31 5.46 2.51
CA THR A 18 -12.68 6.13 3.66
C THR A 18 -11.19 6.38 3.41
N VAL A 19 -10.47 5.37 2.94
CA VAL A 19 -9.04 5.52 2.63
C VAL A 19 -8.83 6.47 1.46
N HIS A 20 -9.65 6.40 0.41
CA HIS A 20 -9.56 7.33 -0.72
C HIS A 20 -9.72 8.79 -0.27
N ALA A 21 -10.76 9.09 0.50
CA ALA A 21 -11.01 10.44 1.01
C ALA A 21 -9.86 10.93 1.91
N ASN A 22 -9.31 10.07 2.77
CA ASN A 22 -8.17 10.42 3.61
C ASN A 22 -6.90 10.69 2.78
N LEU A 23 -6.61 9.86 1.79
CA LEU A 23 -5.48 10.05 0.89
C LEU A 23 -5.57 11.37 0.12
N GLU A 24 -6.76 11.70 -0.40
CA GLU A 24 -6.99 12.91 -1.20
C GLU A 24 -6.96 14.18 -0.35
N HIS A 25 -7.72 14.23 0.74
CA HIS A 25 -7.96 15.47 1.47
C HIS A 25 -6.99 15.70 2.64
N THR A 26 -6.43 14.65 3.22
CA THR A 26 -5.52 14.76 4.37
C THR A 26 -4.07 14.55 3.95
N ALA A 27 -3.78 13.44 3.27
CA ALA A 27 -2.42 13.13 2.84
C ALA A 27 -2.02 13.82 1.51
N LEU A 28 -2.96 14.50 0.85
CA LEU A 28 -2.77 15.28 -0.38
C LEU A 28 -2.18 14.46 -1.55
N TRP A 29 -2.59 13.19 -1.67
CA TRP A 29 -2.18 12.33 -2.78
C TRP A 29 -2.88 12.74 -4.07
N THR A 30 -2.20 12.48 -5.18
CA THR A 30 -2.70 12.77 -6.53
C THR A 30 -2.76 11.49 -7.36
N SER A 31 -3.47 11.55 -8.50
CA SER A 31 -3.61 10.40 -9.42
C SER A 31 -4.15 9.12 -8.75
N LEU A 32 -5.08 9.27 -7.79
CA LEU A 32 -5.72 8.16 -7.11
C LEU A 32 -6.56 7.34 -8.10
N THR A 33 -6.41 6.02 -8.07
CA THR A 33 -7.15 5.06 -8.90
C THR A 33 -7.59 3.89 -8.03
N ALA A 34 -8.88 3.60 -8.04
CA ALA A 34 -9.44 2.44 -7.36
C ALA A 34 -9.48 1.21 -8.28
N HIS A 35 -8.90 0.13 -7.80
CA HIS A 35 -8.81 -1.16 -8.47
C HIS A 35 -9.76 -2.14 -7.79
N THR A 36 -11.00 -2.17 -8.26
CA THR A 36 -12.08 -3.05 -7.75
C THR A 36 -12.35 -4.25 -8.66
N THR A 37 -11.56 -4.42 -9.73
CA THR A 37 -11.72 -5.48 -10.73
C THR A 37 -11.50 -6.87 -10.12
N SER A 38 -12.17 -7.89 -10.67
CA SER A 38 -12.07 -9.30 -10.25
C SER A 38 -10.68 -9.92 -10.33
N THR A 39 -9.75 -9.24 -11.01
CA THR A 39 -8.32 -9.61 -11.08
C THR A 39 -7.63 -9.54 -9.73
N TYR A 40 -8.09 -8.66 -8.83
CA TYR A 40 -7.51 -8.51 -7.50
C TYR A 40 -8.32 -9.28 -6.46
N PRO A 41 -7.65 -9.95 -5.49
CA PRO A 41 -8.35 -10.68 -4.45
C PRO A 41 -9.15 -9.75 -3.53
N ARG A 42 -8.82 -8.46 -3.46
CA ARG A 42 -9.56 -7.41 -2.75
C ARG A 42 -9.39 -6.06 -3.45
N PRO A 43 -10.26 -5.09 -3.16
CA PRO A 43 -10.12 -3.73 -3.67
C PRO A 43 -8.80 -3.09 -3.21
N LEU A 44 -8.10 -2.49 -4.16
CA LEU A 44 -6.83 -1.78 -3.93
C LEU A 44 -6.96 -0.33 -4.40
N LEU A 45 -6.12 0.53 -3.86
CA LEU A 45 -5.94 1.90 -4.34
C LEU A 45 -4.51 2.05 -4.87
N SER A 46 -4.32 2.90 -5.87
CA SER A 46 -3.00 3.32 -6.31
C SER A 46 -2.96 4.83 -6.48
N GLY A 47 -1.87 5.48 -6.08
CA GLY A 47 -1.74 6.93 -6.24
C GLY A 47 -0.32 7.42 -6.07
N VAL A 48 -0.12 8.72 -6.22
CA VAL A 48 1.18 9.38 -6.12
C VAL A 48 1.19 10.29 -4.88
N PRO A 49 2.08 10.04 -3.91
CA PRO A 49 2.18 10.89 -2.73
C PRO A 49 2.82 12.24 -3.06
N PRO A 50 2.48 13.31 -2.32
CA PRO A 50 3.05 14.65 -2.56
C PRO A 50 4.53 14.76 -2.19
N ALA A 51 5.01 13.87 -1.32
CA ALA A 51 6.39 13.80 -0.85
C ALA A 51 6.80 12.32 -0.66
N PRO A 52 8.11 12.00 -0.59
CA PRO A 52 8.55 10.64 -0.30
C PRO A 52 8.03 10.23 1.08
N ILE A 53 7.10 9.27 1.12
CA ILE A 53 6.49 8.77 2.37
C ILE A 53 7.52 8.04 3.24
N TYR A 54 8.57 7.51 2.61
CA TYR A 54 9.67 6.84 3.29
C TYR A 54 11.00 7.28 2.69
N VAL A 55 11.85 7.81 3.56
CA VAL A 55 13.27 8.04 3.30
C VAL A 55 14.02 6.98 4.11
N ASP A 56 14.82 6.17 3.43
CA ASP A 56 15.67 5.19 4.11
C ASP A 56 16.73 5.97 4.93
N PRO A 57 16.82 5.80 6.26
CA PRO A 57 17.81 6.49 7.07
C PRO A 57 19.26 6.07 6.74
N ASP A 58 19.44 4.91 6.09
CA ASP A 58 20.74 4.42 5.64
C ASP A 58 21.07 4.88 4.20
N ALA A 59 20.17 5.63 3.56
CA ALA A 59 20.45 6.22 2.25
C ALA A 59 21.59 7.24 2.37
N ASP A 60 22.54 7.18 1.44
CA ASP A 60 23.59 8.17 1.33
C ASP A 60 22.94 9.55 1.07
N PRO A 61 23.14 10.55 1.96
CA PRO A 61 22.54 11.88 1.79
C PRO A 61 23.02 12.59 0.51
N ASN A 62 24.11 12.13 -0.11
CA ASN A 62 24.61 12.66 -1.38
C ASN A 62 23.88 12.08 -2.60
N VAL A 63 23.11 11.01 -2.43
CA VAL A 63 22.25 10.46 -3.49
C VAL A 63 20.95 11.25 -3.50
N PRO A 64 20.61 11.95 -4.60
CA PRO A 64 19.35 12.67 -4.69
C PRO A 64 18.18 11.71 -4.46
N LEU A 65 17.28 12.06 -3.54
CA LEU A 65 16.03 11.33 -3.38
C LEU A 65 15.29 11.33 -4.72
N PRO A 66 14.79 10.19 -5.20
CA PRO A 66 13.95 10.17 -6.39
C PRO A 66 12.76 11.12 -6.16
N ALA A 67 12.47 11.97 -7.14
CA ALA A 67 11.36 12.91 -7.05
C ALA A 67 10.06 12.12 -6.78
N ALA A 68 9.37 12.46 -5.68
CA ALA A 68 8.15 11.80 -5.21
C ALA A 68 7.07 11.67 -6.29
N SER A 69 7.10 12.57 -7.29
CA SER A 69 6.18 12.62 -8.42
C SER A 69 6.25 11.41 -9.38
N THR A 70 7.29 10.57 -9.32
CA THR A 70 7.43 9.47 -10.30
C THR A 70 6.91 8.13 -9.76
N GLN A 71 6.80 7.96 -8.44
CA GLN A 71 6.53 6.64 -7.88
C GLN A 71 5.08 6.51 -7.44
N ARG A 72 4.31 5.73 -8.21
CA ARG A 72 2.98 5.31 -7.82
C ARG A 72 3.07 4.24 -6.73
N GLU A 73 2.43 4.50 -5.60
CA GLU A 73 2.35 3.57 -4.47
C GLU A 73 1.01 2.84 -4.50
N TRP A 74 1.06 1.56 -4.12
CA TRP A 74 -0.12 0.72 -3.95
C TRP A 74 -0.56 0.74 -2.49
N VAL A 75 -1.85 0.95 -2.28
CA VAL A 75 -2.46 1.06 -0.95
C VAL A 75 -3.55 -0.01 -0.81
N LEU A 76 -3.50 -0.74 0.30
CA LEU A 76 -4.48 -1.75 0.67
C LEU A 76 -5.30 -1.25 1.86
N PRO A 77 -6.58 -0.93 1.66
CA PRO A 77 -7.50 -0.65 2.76
C PRO A 77 -7.75 -1.91 3.58
N VAL A 78 -7.61 -1.82 4.90
CA VAL A 78 -7.92 -2.91 5.82
C VAL A 78 -8.64 -2.40 7.05
N ASP A 79 -9.52 -3.21 7.61
CA ASP A 79 -10.16 -2.93 8.90
C ASP A 79 -9.24 -3.36 10.05
N LEU A 80 -9.19 -2.56 11.12
CA LEU A 80 -8.37 -2.85 12.31
C LEU A 80 -8.70 -4.20 12.97
N ARG A 81 -9.97 -4.65 12.92
CA ARG A 81 -10.44 -5.91 13.51
C ARG A 81 -10.29 -7.09 12.56
N GLU A 82 -9.88 -6.87 11.31
CA GLU A 82 -9.72 -7.93 10.33
C GLU A 82 -8.54 -8.86 10.67
N LYS A 83 -8.79 -10.17 10.62
CA LYS A 83 -7.73 -11.17 10.80
C LYS A 83 -6.99 -11.44 9.50
N TRP A 84 -5.69 -11.11 9.51
CA TRP A 84 -4.77 -11.33 8.41
C TRP A 84 -3.93 -12.58 8.61
N SER A 85 -3.92 -13.45 7.60
CA SER A 85 -2.97 -14.56 7.52
C SER A 85 -1.87 -14.23 6.52
N PRO A 86 -0.65 -14.78 6.70
CA PRO A 86 0.43 -14.61 5.73
C PRO A 86 0.01 -15.03 4.31
N LYS A 87 -0.80 -16.09 4.19
CA LYS A 87 -1.34 -16.56 2.91
C LYS A 87 -2.23 -15.53 2.21
N LYS A 88 -3.14 -14.87 2.96
CA LYS A 88 -3.99 -13.79 2.41
C LYS A 88 -3.14 -12.60 1.95
N MET A 89 -2.09 -12.27 2.69
CA MET A 89 -1.17 -11.20 2.32
C MET A 89 -0.39 -11.54 1.06
N ALA A 90 0.17 -12.75 0.97
CA ALA A 90 0.88 -13.23 -0.22
C ALA A 90 0.01 -13.14 -1.48
N GLN A 91 -1.26 -13.56 -1.40
CA GLN A 91 -2.19 -13.46 -2.54
C GLN A 91 -2.39 -12.03 -3.03
N VAL A 92 -2.36 -11.03 -2.15
CA VAL A 92 -2.43 -9.62 -2.55
C VAL A 92 -1.16 -9.24 -3.30
N PHE A 93 0.03 -9.56 -2.77
CA PHE A 93 1.31 -9.30 -3.44
C PHE A 93 1.45 -9.99 -4.80
N ASP A 94 0.93 -11.22 -4.93
CA ASP A 94 0.91 -11.99 -6.17
C ASP A 94 0.01 -11.36 -7.24
N SER A 95 -1.07 -10.68 -6.83
CA SER A 95 -2.00 -10.01 -7.74
C SER A 95 -1.50 -8.66 -8.27
N LEU A 96 -0.49 -8.08 -7.62
CA LEU A 96 0.08 -6.81 -8.05
C LEU A 96 0.94 -7.01 -9.31
N PRO A 97 0.90 -6.07 -10.27
CA PRO A 97 1.64 -6.21 -11.51
C PRO A 97 3.13 -6.44 -11.25
N ALA A 98 3.73 -7.36 -12.01
CA ALA A 98 5.16 -7.44 -12.14
C ALA A 98 5.62 -6.16 -12.87
N GLY A 99 6.36 -5.30 -12.19
CA GLY A 99 6.73 -3.99 -12.71
C GLY A 99 7.94 -3.44 -11.97
N ASP A 100 8.44 -2.31 -12.45
CA ASP A 100 9.56 -1.61 -11.85
C ASP A 100 9.10 -1.00 -10.51
N TRP A 101 9.33 -1.73 -9.40
CA TRP A 101 9.07 -1.26 -8.03
C TRP A 101 10.05 -0.17 -7.60
N GLY A 102 10.85 0.32 -8.55
CA GLY A 102 11.93 1.27 -8.38
C GLY A 102 13.27 0.55 -8.21
N VAL A 103 14.32 1.35 -8.24
CA VAL A 103 15.65 0.97 -7.80
C VAL A 103 15.81 1.35 -6.34
N ASP A 104 16.41 0.46 -5.55
CA ASP A 104 16.85 0.80 -4.20
C ASP A 104 18.01 1.81 -4.24
N ALA A 105 18.39 2.34 -3.07
CA ALA A 105 19.50 3.30 -2.96
C ALA A 105 20.86 2.75 -3.46
N LYS A 106 20.95 1.43 -3.72
CA LYS A 106 22.14 0.73 -4.21
C LYS A 106 22.03 0.35 -5.69
N GLY A 107 20.98 0.81 -6.40
CA GLY A 107 20.73 0.48 -7.80
C GLY A 107 20.20 -0.94 -8.04
N GLY A 108 19.84 -1.67 -6.99
CA GLY A 108 19.19 -2.98 -7.08
C GLY A 108 17.68 -2.84 -7.31
N LEU A 109 17.05 -3.90 -7.84
CA LEU A 109 15.59 -3.95 -7.93
C LEU A 109 14.97 -3.86 -6.54
N ARG A 110 14.15 -2.84 -6.31
CA ARG A 110 13.43 -2.70 -5.04
C ARG A 110 12.47 -3.87 -4.87
N LYS A 111 12.45 -4.45 -3.67
CA LYS A 111 11.44 -5.47 -3.32
C LYS A 111 10.04 -4.87 -3.41
N LYS A 112 9.05 -5.67 -3.81
CA LYS A 112 7.64 -5.25 -3.83
C LYS A 112 7.25 -4.73 -2.45
N ARG A 113 6.59 -3.58 -2.41
CA ARG A 113 6.06 -3.03 -1.16
C ARG A 113 4.64 -2.53 -1.36
N LEU A 114 3.90 -2.48 -0.28
CA LEU A 114 2.53 -2.01 -0.27
C LEU A 114 2.30 -1.17 0.99
N LEU A 115 1.50 -0.12 0.85
CA LEU A 115 1.07 0.71 1.95
C LEU A 115 -0.24 0.14 2.52
N LEU A 116 -0.17 -0.41 3.72
CA LEU A 116 -1.34 -0.91 4.44
C LEU A 116 -2.04 0.28 5.12
N ALA A 117 -3.25 0.60 4.67
CA ALA A 117 -4.09 1.65 5.26
C ALA A 117 -5.10 1.01 6.21
N VAL A 118 -4.77 1.02 7.50
CA VAL A 118 -5.59 0.44 8.57
C VAL A 118 -6.62 1.49 9.01
N VAL A 119 -7.90 1.16 8.84
CA VAL A 119 -9.02 2.00 9.27
C VAL A 119 -9.51 1.52 10.63
N ALA A 120 -9.56 2.44 11.60
CA ALA A 120 -10.14 2.21 12.92
C ALA A 120 -11.64 2.58 12.95
N GLU A 121 -12.32 2.19 14.04
CA GLU A 121 -13.76 2.41 14.21
C GLU A 121 -14.15 3.90 14.31
N ASP A 122 -13.21 4.75 14.73
CA ASP A 122 -13.37 6.21 14.80
C ASP A 122 -13.03 6.93 13.48
N SER A 123 -12.89 6.18 12.38
CA SER A 123 -12.47 6.68 11.06
C SER A 123 -11.03 7.20 10.99
N THR A 124 -10.19 6.93 12.01
CA THR A 124 -8.75 7.16 11.92
C THR A 124 -8.12 6.19 10.91
N VAL A 125 -7.27 6.72 10.03
CA VAL A 125 -6.52 5.91 9.06
C VAL A 125 -5.03 5.96 9.41
N VAL A 126 -4.42 4.79 9.60
CA VAL A 126 -3.00 4.63 9.90
C VAL A 126 -2.32 3.89 8.77
N TYR A 127 -1.15 4.37 8.35
CA TYR A 127 -0.41 3.83 7.21
C TYR A 127 0.84 3.07 7.66
N TYR A 128 1.02 1.83 7.19
CA TYR A 128 2.21 1.02 7.42
C TYR A 128 2.81 0.51 6.11
N PHE A 129 4.13 0.48 6.01
CA PHE A 129 4.79 -0.22 4.90
C PHE A 129 4.89 -1.72 5.17
N VAL A 130 4.40 -2.50 4.21
CA VAL A 130 4.57 -3.96 4.18
C VAL A 130 5.45 -4.28 2.98
N HIS A 131 6.48 -5.10 3.19
CA HIS A 131 7.41 -5.50 2.14
C HIS A 131 7.23 -6.99 1.84
N ASP A 132 7.45 -7.35 0.58
CA ASP A 132 7.51 -8.74 0.15
C ASP A 132 8.87 -9.34 0.54
N GLY A 133 8.83 -10.34 1.42
CA GLY A 133 9.99 -11.07 1.94
C GLY A 133 10.52 -10.57 3.28
N VAL A 134 11.50 -11.31 3.81
CA VAL A 134 12.13 -11.00 5.10
C VAL A 134 13.07 -9.80 4.94
N VAL A 135 12.79 -8.74 5.69
CA VAL A 135 13.73 -7.63 5.93
C VAL A 135 14.57 -8.02 7.14
N LYS A 136 15.90 -7.81 7.11
CA LYS A 136 16.74 -8.10 8.29
C LYS A 136 16.20 -7.30 9.48
N PRO A 137 15.89 -7.96 10.62
CA PRO A 137 15.48 -7.23 11.82
C PRO A 137 16.62 -6.31 12.25
N ARG A 138 16.32 -5.04 12.47
CA ARG A 138 17.29 -4.09 13.02
C ARG A 138 17.61 -4.51 14.46
N GLN A 139 18.88 -4.69 14.78
CA GLN A 139 19.33 -4.65 16.17
C GLN A 139 19.49 -3.16 16.52
N ASN A 140 18.75 -2.72 17.53
CA ASN A 140 18.98 -1.43 18.20
C ASN A 140 20.26 -1.49 19.04
#